data_AF-A0A1H1G485-F1
#
_entry.id   AF-A0A1H1G485-F1
#
_cell.length_a   1.000
_cell.length_b   1.000
_cell.length_c   1.000
_cell.angle_alpha   90.00
_cell.angle_beta   90.00
_cell.angle_gamma   90.00
#
_symmetry.space_group_name_H-M   'P 1'
#
loop_
_entity.id
_entity.type
_entity.pdbx_description
1 polymer ?
#
loop_
_entity_poly.entity_id
_entity_poly.type
_entity_poly.pdbx_seq_one_letter_code
_entity_poly.pdbx_strand_id
1 'polypeptide(L)'
;MSVVSARIGSPTSTHHQEHHQSMTSSRRRTRTTLTSVIVALALAVGGYALHTTGVIGSDADAAPAAPGTTSALTDEPTITTEPTAPESSGASSPTATGADTATGTGTGTGTGTDGGAAQAARAQLAALPVKGKAPATGYDRTGDFGTAWLDVDRNGCDTRNDVLARDLSTITRQGPCTVLTGTLVSPYTGATIDFVRGNTTSTLVQIDHVVALENAWRTGAQQLSLADREALANDPENLFAVDGHSNAQKRSGDAATWLPANTAFRCTYIEHQVAVKSRYRLWVAPAERDAMLRILNGC
;
A
#
# COMPACT_ATOMS: atom_id res chain seq x y z
N MET A 1 54.68 -7.31 45.67
CA MET A 1 56.06 -6.98 45.27
C MET A 1 56.14 -7.00 43.75
N SER A 2 56.55 -5.87 43.16
CA SER A 2 56.85 -5.57 41.73
C SER A 2 55.72 -5.86 40.72
N VAL A 3 54.91 -4.92 40.22
CA VAL A 3 55.17 -3.61 39.58
C VAL A 3 56.19 -3.71 38.44
N VAL A 4 55.69 -3.83 37.20
CA VAL A 4 56.37 -3.32 36.00
C VAL A 4 55.45 -2.27 35.38
N SER A 5 56.05 -1.10 35.22
CA SER A 5 55.52 0.17 34.79
C SER A 5 56.11 0.52 33.42
N ALA A 6 55.62 1.62 32.82
CA ALA A 6 56.12 2.35 31.66
C ALA A 6 55.70 1.83 30.26
N ARG A 7 55.31 2.67 29.29
CA ARG A 7 55.37 4.14 29.20
C ARG A 7 54.40 4.65 28.13
N ILE A 8 53.84 5.82 28.44
CA ILE A 8 53.09 6.73 27.57
C ILE A 8 54.05 7.36 26.55
N GLY A 9 53.61 7.51 25.31
CA GLY A 9 54.28 8.29 24.27
C GLY A 9 53.27 8.84 23.26
N SER A 10 52.93 10.12 23.41
CA SER A 10 52.31 10.98 22.40
C SER A 10 53.14 12.27 22.35
N PRO A 11 52.93 13.19 21.37
CA PRO A 11 52.92 13.00 19.92
C PRO A 11 53.96 13.94 19.28
N THR A 12 54.48 13.61 18.09
CA THR A 12 55.27 14.56 17.28
C THR A 12 54.41 15.16 16.18
N SER A 13 54.15 16.46 16.33
CA SER A 13 53.61 17.36 15.32
C SER A 13 54.52 17.41 14.09
N THR A 14 53.94 17.21 12.92
CA THR A 14 54.46 17.71 11.65
C THR A 14 53.48 18.71 11.08
N HIS A 15 53.90 19.97 11.07
CA HIS A 15 53.29 21.06 10.33
C HIS A 15 53.26 20.72 8.83
N HIS A 16 52.08 20.74 8.21
CA HIS A 16 51.98 21.05 6.79
C HIS A 16 50.82 22.01 6.53
N GLN A 17 51.19 23.29 6.59
CA GLN A 17 50.82 24.38 5.70
C GLN A 17 49.48 24.29 4.96
N GLU A 18 48.56 25.13 5.44
CA GLU A 18 47.33 25.54 4.77
C GLU A 18 47.62 26.14 3.38
N HIS A 19 47.03 25.57 2.35
CA HIS A 19 46.84 26.26 1.08
C HIS A 19 45.41 26.80 1.01
N HIS A 20 45.29 28.10 1.30
CA HIS A 20 44.16 28.92 0.92
C HIS A 20 43.89 28.78 -0.59
N GLN A 21 42.86 28.02 -0.97
CA GLN A 21 42.28 28.13 -2.30
C GLN A 21 41.16 29.17 -2.26
N SER A 22 41.55 30.36 -2.72
CA SER A 22 40.67 31.49 -2.97
C SER A 22 39.53 31.09 -3.90
N MET A 23 38.31 31.46 -3.50
CA MET A 23 37.11 31.41 -4.31
C MET A 23 37.34 32.16 -5.63
N THR A 24 37.35 31.43 -6.73
CA THR A 24 37.14 32.02 -8.06
C THR A 24 35.82 31.50 -8.61
N SER A 25 34.86 32.42 -8.65
CA SER A 25 33.55 32.27 -9.28
C SER A 25 33.72 31.93 -10.76
N SER A 26 33.61 30.64 -11.09
CA SER A 26 33.45 30.19 -12.47
C SER A 26 31.97 30.23 -12.82
N ARG A 27 31.54 31.33 -13.46
CA ARG A 27 30.27 31.40 -14.21
C ARG A 27 30.27 30.31 -15.28
N ARG A 28 29.71 29.13 -14.99
CA ARG A 28 29.36 28.15 -16.03
C ARG A 28 28.17 28.68 -16.82
N ARG A 29 28.48 29.19 -18.03
CA ARG A 29 27.50 29.43 -19.09
C ARG A 29 26.74 28.14 -19.37
N THR A 30 25.42 28.20 -19.18
CA THR A 30 24.44 27.23 -19.67
C THR A 30 24.56 27.08 -21.18
N ARG A 31 25.03 25.92 -21.64
CA ARG A 31 24.89 25.48 -23.04
C ARG A 31 23.55 24.76 -23.15
N THR A 32 22.51 25.53 -23.45
CA THR A 32 21.20 24.98 -23.83
C THR A 32 21.34 24.35 -25.21
N THR A 33 21.11 23.05 -25.30
CA THR A 33 21.19 22.26 -26.53
C THR A 33 20.03 22.64 -27.47
N LEU A 34 20.38 23.10 -28.67
CA LEU A 34 19.50 23.62 -29.73
C LEU A 34 18.65 22.55 -30.47
N THR A 35 18.43 21.39 -29.87
CA THR A 35 17.68 20.28 -30.51
C THR A 35 16.18 20.29 -30.24
N SER A 36 15.68 21.16 -29.36
CA SER A 36 14.25 21.16 -28.96
C SER A 36 13.36 22.18 -29.70
N VAL A 37 13.93 23.10 -30.47
CA VAL A 37 13.14 24.11 -31.23
C VAL A 37 12.67 23.58 -32.59
N ILE A 38 13.38 22.59 -33.17
CA ILE A 38 13.05 22.05 -34.50
C ILE A 38 11.79 21.16 -34.46
N VAL A 39 11.56 20.42 -33.36
CA VAL A 39 10.38 19.54 -33.22
C VAL A 39 9.09 20.35 -33.01
N ALA A 40 9.16 21.47 -32.29
CA ALA A 40 8.01 22.35 -32.08
C ALA A 40 7.58 23.10 -33.36
N LEU A 41 8.53 23.46 -34.23
CA LEU A 41 8.22 24.11 -35.51
C LEU A 41 7.65 23.13 -36.55
N ALA A 42 8.06 21.86 -36.53
CA ALA A 42 7.52 20.84 -37.44
C ALA A 42 6.04 20.52 -37.15
N LEU A 43 5.62 20.57 -35.88
CA LEU A 43 4.21 20.34 -35.50
C LEU A 43 3.30 21.54 -35.83
N ALA A 44 3.81 22.77 -35.80
CA ALA A 44 3.05 23.97 -36.17
C ALA A 44 2.85 24.10 -37.69
N VAL A 45 3.84 23.73 -38.51
CA VAL A 45 3.72 23.75 -39.98
C VAL A 45 2.84 22.60 -40.50
N GLY A 46 2.91 21.41 -39.87
CA GLY A 46 2.05 20.28 -40.20
C GLY A 46 0.57 20.52 -39.88
N GLY A 47 0.25 21.22 -38.79
CA GLY A 47 -1.11 21.62 -38.44
C GLY A 47 -1.70 22.67 -39.39
N TYR A 48 -0.89 23.61 -39.87
CA TYR A 48 -1.31 24.63 -40.83
C TYR A 48 -1.57 24.06 -42.23
N ALA A 49 -0.78 23.07 -42.67
CA ALA A 49 -0.97 22.41 -43.96
C ALA A 49 -2.20 21.47 -44.01
N LEU A 50 -2.75 21.08 -42.85
CA LEU A 50 -3.96 20.26 -42.77
C LEU A 50 -5.26 21.08 -42.62
N HIS A 51 -5.16 22.39 -42.36
CA HIS A 51 -6.31 23.31 -42.30
C HIS A 51 -6.68 23.92 -43.66
N THR A 52 -5.81 23.83 -44.67
CA THR A 52 -6.04 24.41 -46.01
C THR A 52 -6.76 23.48 -46.98
N THR A 53 -7.08 22.24 -46.59
CA THR A 53 -7.79 21.24 -47.41
C THR A 53 -9.28 21.07 -47.06
N GLY A 54 -9.83 21.87 -46.15
CA GLY A 54 -11.29 22.09 -46.05
C GLY A 54 -12.13 20.91 -45.54
N VAL A 55 -11.65 20.11 -44.57
CA VAL A 55 -12.40 18.94 -44.05
C VAL A 55 -12.99 19.14 -42.64
N ILE A 56 -13.00 20.35 -42.09
CA ILE A 56 -13.69 20.63 -40.82
C ILE A 56 -14.44 21.95 -40.94
N GLY A 57 -15.77 21.88 -40.95
CA GLY A 57 -16.64 23.06 -40.94
C GLY A 57 -16.56 23.77 -39.60
N SER A 58 -16.24 25.05 -39.65
CA SER A 58 -16.34 25.99 -38.53
C SER A 58 -17.74 26.56 -38.49
N ASP A 59 -18.42 26.41 -37.35
CA ASP A 59 -19.33 27.44 -36.86
C ASP A 59 -18.97 27.70 -35.40
N ALA A 60 -18.13 28.72 -35.22
CA ALA A 60 -17.98 29.43 -33.96
C ALA A 60 -18.30 30.89 -34.27
N ASP A 61 -19.44 31.37 -33.79
CA ASP A 61 -19.69 32.80 -33.65
C ASP A 61 -19.62 33.15 -32.16
N ALA A 62 -19.01 34.30 -31.90
CA ALA A 62 -18.42 34.67 -30.62
C ALA A 62 -19.29 35.68 -29.85
N ALA A 63 -19.66 35.33 -28.60
CA ALA A 63 -19.72 36.16 -27.37
C ALA A 63 -20.44 37.55 -27.38
N PRO A 64 -20.50 38.34 -26.29
CA PRO A 64 -20.54 38.08 -24.83
C PRO A 64 -21.73 38.79 -24.14
N ALA A 65 -22.11 38.45 -22.88
CA ALA A 65 -22.65 39.42 -21.91
C ALA A 65 -22.91 38.83 -20.50
N ALA A 66 -22.35 39.50 -19.50
CA ALA A 66 -22.91 39.73 -18.16
C ALA A 66 -22.75 41.25 -17.91
N PRO A 67 -23.57 41.98 -17.10
CA PRO A 67 -23.97 41.61 -15.74
C PRO A 67 -25.43 41.98 -15.34
N GLY A 68 -25.89 41.50 -14.18
CA GLY A 68 -27.16 41.94 -13.61
C GLY A 68 -27.42 41.41 -12.19
N THR A 69 -27.34 42.32 -11.22
CA THR A 69 -27.75 42.16 -9.82
C THR A 69 -29.23 42.53 -9.67
N THR A 70 -29.97 41.80 -8.83
CA THR A 70 -31.07 42.22 -7.90
C THR A 70 -32.37 41.37 -7.91
N SER A 71 -32.81 41.11 -6.67
CA SER A 71 -34.18 40.93 -6.16
C SER A 71 -34.89 39.57 -6.32
N ALA A 72 -34.78 38.80 -5.22
CA ALA A 72 -35.85 38.28 -4.37
C ALA A 72 -37.30 38.38 -4.86
N LEU A 73 -37.97 37.22 -4.89
CA LEU A 73 -39.39 36.91 -4.58
C LEU A 73 -39.41 35.39 -4.31
N THR A 74 -39.48 34.95 -3.05
CA THR A 74 -40.70 34.51 -2.36
C THR A 74 -41.54 33.53 -3.19
N ASP A 75 -41.37 32.24 -2.94
CA ASP A 75 -42.50 31.35 -2.66
C ASP A 75 -42.03 30.04 -2.02
N GLU A 76 -42.60 29.79 -0.86
CA GLU A 76 -42.49 28.59 -0.04
C GLU A 76 -43.42 27.50 -0.63
N PRO A 77 -43.10 26.22 -0.44
CA PRO A 77 -44.15 25.41 0.17
C PRO A 77 -43.62 24.57 1.33
N THR A 78 -44.21 24.84 2.49
CA THR A 78 -44.34 23.94 3.63
C THR A 78 -44.80 22.55 3.16
N ILE A 79 -44.02 21.50 3.47
CA ILE A 79 -44.54 20.14 3.67
C ILE A 79 -44.11 19.70 5.05
N THR A 80 -45.08 19.76 5.97
CA THR A 80 -45.07 19.08 7.26
C THR A 80 -45.82 17.75 7.07
N THR A 81 -45.21 16.64 7.48
CA THR A 81 -45.82 15.35 7.92
C THR A 81 -44.66 14.38 8.18
N GLU A 82 -44.11 14.35 9.39
CA GLU A 82 -44.37 13.35 10.44
C GLU A 82 -43.86 11.93 10.11
N PRO A 83 -42.87 11.39 10.86
CA PRO A 83 -42.38 10.02 10.67
C PRO A 83 -43.24 9.02 11.44
N THR A 84 -43.97 8.17 10.70
CA THR A 84 -44.65 6.99 11.27
C THR A 84 -43.65 5.84 11.38
N ALA A 85 -43.32 5.47 12.60
CA ALA A 85 -42.80 4.14 12.95
C ALA A 85 -43.94 3.11 12.95
N PRO A 86 -43.67 1.83 12.65
CA PRO A 86 -44.42 0.75 13.25
C PRO A 86 -43.50 -0.10 14.15
N GLU A 87 -43.81 -0.01 15.44
CA GLU A 87 -44.08 -1.11 16.36
C GLU A 87 -43.29 -2.43 16.24
N SER A 88 -42.49 -2.64 17.27
CA SER A 88 -42.11 -3.92 17.85
C SER A 88 -43.30 -4.51 18.63
N SER A 89 -43.71 -5.75 18.31
CA SER A 89 -44.34 -6.70 19.23
C SER A 89 -44.55 -8.05 18.55
N GLY A 90 -44.18 -9.15 19.23
CA GLY A 90 -44.61 -10.50 18.83
C GLY A 90 -43.64 -11.61 19.17
N ALA A 91 -43.65 -12.04 20.43
CA ALA A 91 -42.94 -13.21 20.95
C ALA A 91 -43.42 -14.53 20.32
N SER A 92 -42.53 -15.53 20.25
CA SER A 92 -42.84 -16.93 20.60
C SER A 92 -41.57 -17.78 20.72
N SER A 93 -41.35 -18.33 21.91
CA SER A 93 -40.51 -19.51 22.15
C SER A 93 -41.15 -20.76 21.53
N PRO A 94 -40.35 -21.81 21.31
CA PRO A 94 -40.72 -23.06 21.97
C PRO A 94 -39.56 -23.68 22.75
N THR A 95 -39.90 -24.14 23.95
CA THR A 95 -39.17 -25.16 24.69
C THR A 95 -39.49 -26.51 24.05
N ALA A 96 -38.46 -27.31 23.74
CA ALA A 96 -38.59 -28.75 23.61
C ALA A 96 -37.29 -29.42 24.07
N THR A 97 -37.40 -30.08 25.21
CA THR A 97 -36.48 -31.08 25.76
C THR A 97 -36.39 -32.28 24.83
N GLY A 98 -35.16 -32.75 24.57
CA GLY A 98 -34.89 -34.01 23.89
C GLY A 98 -33.41 -34.35 24.00
N ALA A 99 -33.06 -35.04 25.08
CA ALA A 99 -31.79 -35.73 25.20
C ALA A 99 -31.77 -36.90 24.20
N ASP A 100 -30.75 -36.96 23.35
CA ASP A 100 -30.24 -38.27 22.96
C ASP A 100 -28.73 -38.22 22.73
N THR A 101 -28.08 -39.23 23.30
CA THR A 101 -26.64 -39.43 23.31
C THR A 101 -26.27 -40.16 22.03
N ALA A 102 -25.43 -39.55 21.20
CA ALA A 102 -24.68 -40.27 20.18
C ALA A 102 -23.24 -39.76 20.15
N THR A 103 -22.39 -40.50 20.85
CA THR A 103 -20.94 -40.47 20.73
C THR A 103 -20.57 -40.85 19.29
N GLY A 104 -20.36 -39.84 18.45
CA GLY A 104 -19.70 -39.95 17.17
C GLY A 104 -18.27 -39.44 17.30
N THR A 105 -17.32 -40.34 17.54
CA THR A 105 -15.89 -40.06 17.42
C THR A 105 -15.56 -39.83 15.95
N GLY A 106 -15.81 -38.61 15.47
CA GLY A 106 -15.25 -38.08 14.24
C GLY A 106 -13.90 -37.48 14.56
N THR A 107 -12.84 -38.25 14.40
CA THR A 107 -11.45 -37.75 14.40
C THR A 107 -11.27 -36.83 13.19
N GLY A 108 -11.63 -35.56 13.35
CA GLY A 108 -11.32 -34.50 12.41
C GLY A 108 -9.87 -34.06 12.57
N THR A 109 -8.95 -34.65 11.81
CA THR A 109 -7.52 -34.31 11.80
C THR A 109 -7.22 -33.07 10.95
N GLY A 110 -7.92 -31.96 11.14
CA GLY A 110 -7.65 -30.74 10.35
C GLY A 110 -8.27 -29.50 10.96
N THR A 111 -7.62 -28.91 11.98
CA THR A 111 -7.97 -27.59 12.53
C THR A 111 -6.98 -27.03 13.56
N GLY A 112 -5.92 -27.77 13.93
CA GLY A 112 -5.01 -27.35 15.01
C GLY A 112 -4.14 -26.15 14.70
N THR A 113 -3.81 -25.90 13.42
CA THR A 113 -2.84 -24.86 13.03
C THR A 113 -3.50 -23.48 12.91
N ASP A 114 -4.69 -23.42 12.29
CA ASP A 114 -5.38 -22.14 12.01
C ASP A 114 -5.89 -21.48 13.30
N GLY A 115 -6.46 -22.27 14.22
CA GLY A 115 -6.87 -21.77 15.54
C GLY A 115 -5.67 -21.29 16.37
N GLY A 116 -4.50 -21.91 16.20
CA GLY A 116 -3.26 -21.51 16.86
C GLY A 116 -2.74 -20.16 16.33
N ALA A 117 -2.74 -19.96 15.01
CA ALA A 117 -2.35 -18.71 14.37
C ALA A 117 -3.26 -17.55 14.78
N ALA A 118 -4.57 -17.75 14.71
CA ALA A 118 -5.56 -16.75 15.14
C ALA A 118 -5.41 -16.39 16.63
N GLN A 119 -5.11 -17.37 17.49
CA GLN A 119 -4.87 -17.11 18.92
C GLN A 119 -3.59 -16.31 19.15
N ALA A 120 -2.50 -16.62 18.45
CA ALA A 120 -1.27 -15.84 18.50
C ALA A 120 -1.48 -14.40 18.00
N ALA A 121 -2.21 -14.23 16.90
CA ALA A 121 -2.56 -12.91 16.37
C ALA A 121 -3.42 -12.11 17.35
N ARG A 122 -4.40 -12.72 18.03
CA ARG A 122 -5.19 -12.04 19.08
C ARG A 122 -4.30 -11.56 20.23
N ALA A 123 -3.35 -12.38 20.67
CA ALA A 123 -2.40 -12.00 21.72
C ALA A 123 -1.49 -10.85 21.30
N GLN A 124 -0.96 -10.89 20.07
CA GLN A 124 -0.15 -9.81 19.50
C GLN A 124 -0.96 -8.52 19.33
N LEU A 125 -2.19 -8.61 18.81
CA LEU A 125 -3.09 -7.46 18.65
C LEU A 125 -3.39 -6.78 19.98
N ALA A 126 -3.59 -7.56 21.05
CA ALA A 126 -3.80 -7.04 22.40
C ALA A 126 -2.57 -6.29 22.96
N ALA A 127 -1.36 -6.64 22.51
CA ALA A 127 -0.12 -5.99 22.90
C ALA A 127 0.24 -4.76 22.05
N LEU A 128 -0.38 -4.59 20.87
CA LEU A 128 -0.12 -3.43 20.02
C LEU A 128 -0.62 -2.13 20.68
N PRO A 129 0.18 -1.04 20.65
CA PRO A 129 -0.31 0.26 21.08
C PRO A 129 -1.53 0.67 20.26
N VAL A 130 -2.47 1.37 20.89
CA VAL A 130 -3.69 1.85 20.24
C VAL A 130 -3.68 3.37 20.28
N LYS A 131 -3.62 4.00 19.11
CA LYS A 131 -3.52 5.46 18.96
C LYS A 131 -4.24 5.92 17.70
N GLY A 132 -4.63 7.19 17.63
CA GLY A 132 -5.10 7.79 16.37
C GLY A 132 -4.02 7.71 15.28
N LYS A 133 -4.45 7.75 14.01
CA LYS A 133 -3.51 7.85 12.89
C LYS A 133 -2.83 9.23 12.91
N ALA A 134 -1.53 9.26 12.75
CA ALA A 134 -0.79 10.50 12.48
C ALA A 134 -1.17 11.08 11.10
N PRO A 135 -0.87 12.37 10.85
CA PRO A 135 -0.94 12.94 9.51
C PRO A 135 -0.07 12.18 8.51
N ALA A 136 -0.45 12.18 7.23
CA ALA A 136 0.36 11.67 6.14
C ALA A 136 1.44 12.67 5.66
N THR A 137 1.54 13.84 6.31
CA THR A 137 2.48 14.90 5.95
C THR A 137 3.90 14.35 5.84
N GLY A 138 4.58 14.73 4.76
CA GLY A 138 5.97 14.33 4.50
C GLY A 138 6.15 12.91 3.96
N TYR A 139 5.08 12.13 3.80
CA TYR A 139 5.16 10.80 3.19
C TYR A 139 5.58 10.90 1.71
N ASP A 140 6.74 10.35 1.40
CA ASP A 140 7.19 10.03 0.05
C ASP A 140 7.48 8.52 -0.02
N ARG A 141 6.72 7.80 -0.86
CA ARG A 141 6.85 6.34 -0.95
C ARG A 141 8.27 5.90 -1.28
N THR A 142 8.93 6.54 -2.25
CA THR A 142 10.24 6.14 -2.73
C THR A 142 11.35 6.69 -1.83
N GLY A 143 11.22 7.94 -1.38
CA GLY A 143 12.18 8.61 -0.52
C GLY A 143 12.22 8.04 0.91
N ASP A 144 11.07 7.60 1.43
CA ASP A 144 10.99 7.09 2.80
C ASP A 144 11.13 5.56 2.89
N PHE A 145 10.77 4.80 1.86
CA PHE A 145 10.79 3.33 1.88
C PHE A 145 11.73 2.71 0.83
N GLY A 146 12.47 3.53 0.09
CA GLY A 146 13.37 3.09 -0.97
C GLY A 146 12.66 2.81 -2.29
N THR A 147 13.46 2.65 -3.35
CA THR A 147 12.97 2.29 -4.68
C THR A 147 12.49 0.84 -4.67
N ALA A 148 11.20 0.63 -4.95
CA ALA A 148 10.68 -0.71 -5.17
C ALA A 148 11.23 -1.28 -6.49
N TRP A 149 11.70 -2.52 -6.57
CA TRP A 149 11.81 -3.55 -5.52
C TRP A 149 13.29 -3.81 -5.23
N LEU A 150 13.65 -3.88 -3.94
CA LEU A 150 15.03 -4.15 -3.54
C LEU A 150 15.26 -5.66 -3.38
N ASP A 151 16.50 -6.10 -3.52
CA ASP A 151 16.96 -7.42 -3.11
C ASP A 151 17.52 -7.30 -1.68
N VAL A 152 16.61 -7.35 -0.68
CA VAL A 152 16.97 -7.11 0.73
C VAL A 152 17.57 -8.34 1.41
N ASP A 153 17.26 -9.55 0.92
CA ASP A 153 17.81 -10.81 1.44
C ASP A 153 19.11 -11.23 0.72
N ARG A 154 19.46 -10.53 -0.37
CA ARG A 154 20.68 -10.71 -1.18
C ARG A 154 20.75 -12.08 -1.84
N ASN A 155 19.59 -12.61 -2.23
CA ASN A 155 19.50 -13.88 -2.92
C ASN A 155 19.76 -13.74 -4.45
N GLY A 156 19.88 -12.50 -4.97
CA GLY A 156 20.10 -12.19 -6.37
C GLY A 156 18.84 -11.87 -7.17
N CYS A 157 17.67 -11.93 -6.54
CA CYS A 157 16.35 -11.63 -7.10
C CYS A 157 15.77 -10.38 -6.44
N ASP A 158 15.08 -9.54 -7.23
CA ASP A 158 14.29 -8.47 -6.62
C ASP A 158 13.07 -9.06 -5.89
N THR A 159 12.64 -8.37 -4.83
CA THR A 159 11.51 -8.81 -4.00
C THR A 159 10.24 -9.07 -4.81
N ARG A 160 10.00 -8.36 -5.92
CA ARG A 160 8.81 -8.62 -6.76
C ARG A 160 8.87 -9.99 -7.39
N ASN A 161 10.01 -10.38 -7.94
CA ASN A 161 10.17 -11.69 -8.55
C ASN A 161 10.10 -12.80 -7.50
N ASP A 162 10.55 -12.57 -6.28
CA ASP A 162 10.39 -13.53 -5.18
C ASP A 162 8.94 -13.71 -4.77
N VAL A 163 8.16 -12.62 -4.66
CA VAL A 163 6.73 -12.73 -4.36
C VAL A 163 5.97 -13.37 -5.52
N LEU A 164 6.25 -12.99 -6.77
CA LEU A 164 5.64 -13.64 -7.94
C LEU A 164 5.96 -15.13 -8.00
N ALA A 165 7.20 -15.50 -7.71
CA ALA A 165 7.65 -16.87 -7.65
C ALA A 165 6.93 -17.71 -6.59
N ARG A 166 6.66 -17.11 -5.43
CA ARG A 166 6.00 -17.74 -4.30
C ARG A 166 4.50 -17.91 -4.54
N ASP A 167 3.86 -16.87 -5.08
CA ASP A 167 2.39 -16.76 -5.08
C ASP A 167 1.72 -17.22 -6.39
N LEU A 168 2.45 -17.27 -7.50
CA LEU A 168 1.91 -17.75 -8.77
C LEU A 168 2.17 -19.26 -8.90
N SER A 169 1.21 -19.94 -9.53
CA SER A 169 1.35 -21.32 -9.97
C SER A 169 1.80 -21.39 -11.44
N THR A 170 2.30 -22.56 -11.87
CA THR A 170 2.64 -22.83 -13.29
C THR A 170 3.58 -21.78 -13.90
N ILE A 171 4.57 -21.33 -13.13
CA ILE A 171 5.42 -20.22 -13.55
C ILE A 171 6.45 -20.65 -14.62
N THR A 172 6.80 -19.71 -15.49
CA THR A 172 8.01 -19.81 -16.32
C THR A 172 8.99 -18.69 -15.93
N ARG A 173 10.29 -18.92 -16.12
CA ARG A 173 11.34 -17.96 -15.74
C ARG A 173 12.33 -17.71 -16.86
N GLN A 174 12.91 -16.52 -16.84
CA GLN A 174 14.14 -16.19 -17.56
C GLN A 174 15.28 -16.08 -16.55
N GLY A 175 16.31 -16.92 -16.70
CA GLY A 175 17.37 -16.99 -15.70
C GLY A 175 16.85 -17.40 -14.31
N PRO A 176 17.55 -17.04 -13.22
CA PRO A 176 17.19 -17.52 -11.88
C PRO A 176 15.92 -16.85 -11.32
N CYS A 177 15.67 -15.58 -11.63
CA CYS A 177 14.70 -14.77 -10.90
C CYS A 177 13.46 -14.41 -11.71
N THR A 178 13.66 -14.05 -12.98
CA THR A 178 12.70 -13.25 -13.76
C THR A 178 11.46 -14.07 -14.14
N VAL A 179 10.36 -14.00 -13.37
CA VAL A 179 9.10 -14.74 -13.60
C VAL A 179 8.36 -14.21 -14.83
N LEU A 180 8.38 -14.92 -15.96
CA LEU A 180 7.81 -14.46 -17.24
C LEU A 180 6.31 -14.69 -17.32
N THR A 181 5.82 -15.82 -16.82
CA THR A 181 4.40 -16.18 -16.82
C THR A 181 4.03 -16.89 -15.53
N GLY A 182 2.74 -17.01 -15.26
CA GLY A 182 2.18 -17.86 -14.21
C GLY A 182 0.68 -17.61 -14.07
N THR A 183 0.03 -18.32 -13.17
CA THR A 183 -1.39 -18.15 -12.88
C THR A 183 -1.56 -17.77 -11.41
N LEU A 184 -2.15 -16.61 -11.18
CA LEU A 184 -2.54 -16.13 -9.86
C LEU A 184 -3.98 -16.54 -9.57
N VAL A 185 -4.22 -17.12 -8.39
CA VAL A 185 -5.55 -17.11 -7.77
C VAL A 185 -5.54 -15.98 -6.75
N SER A 186 -6.21 -14.86 -7.05
CA SER A 186 -6.08 -13.65 -6.24
C SER A 186 -6.58 -13.93 -4.81
N PRO A 187 -5.76 -13.70 -3.78
CA PRO A 187 -6.21 -13.89 -2.41
C PRO A 187 -7.33 -12.90 -2.05
N TYR A 188 -7.43 -11.76 -2.74
CA TYR A 188 -8.41 -10.71 -2.45
C TYR A 188 -9.80 -10.97 -3.00
N THR A 189 -9.91 -11.70 -4.11
CA THR A 189 -11.18 -11.91 -4.83
C THR A 189 -11.49 -13.38 -5.10
N GLY A 190 -10.49 -14.27 -5.00
CA GLY A 190 -10.59 -15.66 -5.44
C GLY A 190 -10.54 -15.83 -6.96
N ALA A 191 -10.42 -14.74 -7.72
CA ALA A 191 -10.40 -14.77 -9.18
C ALA A 191 -9.06 -15.30 -9.72
N THR A 192 -9.13 -16.10 -10.78
CA THR A 192 -7.95 -16.59 -11.50
C THR A 192 -7.51 -15.58 -12.56
N ILE A 193 -6.22 -15.25 -12.59
CA ILE A 193 -5.61 -14.31 -13.53
C ILE A 193 -4.34 -14.93 -14.12
N ASP A 194 -4.28 -14.99 -15.44
CA ASP A 194 -3.06 -15.38 -16.15
C ASP A 194 -2.09 -14.19 -16.23
N PHE A 195 -0.96 -14.34 -15.55
CA PHE A 195 0.13 -13.39 -15.57
C PHE A 195 1.07 -13.70 -16.75
N VAL A 196 1.35 -12.65 -17.51
CA VAL A 196 2.36 -12.60 -18.56
C VAL A 196 3.09 -11.27 -18.39
N ARG A 197 4.39 -11.34 -18.13
CA ARG A 197 5.23 -10.16 -18.02
C ARG A 197 5.09 -9.34 -19.30
N GLY A 198 4.84 -8.05 -19.14
CA GLY A 198 4.54 -7.14 -20.24
C GLY A 198 3.34 -6.26 -19.93
N ASN A 199 3.00 -5.40 -20.89
CA ASN A 199 2.07 -4.29 -20.65
C ASN A 199 0.60 -4.72 -20.48
N THR A 200 0.25 -5.95 -20.86
CA THR A 200 -1.14 -6.43 -20.89
C THR A 200 -1.63 -6.88 -19.51
N THR A 201 -0.93 -7.82 -18.87
CA THR A 201 -1.41 -8.43 -17.61
C THR A 201 -0.52 -8.13 -16.40
N SER A 202 0.64 -7.49 -16.56
CA SER A 202 1.46 -7.09 -15.41
C SER A 202 0.79 -6.05 -14.52
N THR A 203 -0.10 -5.23 -15.06
CA THR A 203 -0.89 -4.27 -14.29
C THR A 203 -2.07 -4.93 -13.56
N LEU A 204 -2.54 -6.08 -14.07
CA LEU A 204 -3.58 -6.90 -13.46
C LEU A 204 -3.07 -7.70 -12.26
N VAL A 205 -1.77 -8.02 -12.21
CA VAL A 205 -1.11 -8.67 -11.07
C VAL A 205 -0.10 -7.72 -10.42
N GLN A 206 -0.46 -7.23 -9.24
CA GLN A 206 0.37 -6.31 -8.46
C GLN A 206 0.90 -7.01 -7.22
N ILE A 207 1.99 -6.50 -6.67
CA ILE A 207 2.45 -6.90 -5.34
C ILE A 207 1.94 -5.84 -4.37
N ASP A 208 1.02 -6.22 -3.49
CA ASP A 208 0.46 -5.34 -2.47
C ASP A 208 1.17 -5.50 -1.13
N HIS A 209 1.23 -4.39 -0.39
CA HIS A 209 1.61 -4.35 1.01
C HIS A 209 0.36 -4.52 1.88
N VAL A 210 0.17 -5.66 2.56
CA VAL A 210 -1.04 -5.91 3.37
C VAL A 210 -1.23 -4.84 4.44
N VAL A 211 -0.14 -4.36 5.05
CA VAL A 211 -0.06 -3.04 5.69
C VAL A 211 0.49 -2.04 4.68
N ALA A 212 -0.39 -1.24 4.09
CA ALA A 212 0.01 -0.24 3.08
C ALA A 212 1.08 0.72 3.64
N LEU A 213 2.08 1.09 2.82
CA LEU A 213 3.21 1.90 3.30
C LEU A 213 2.81 3.28 3.86
N GLU A 214 1.80 3.93 3.30
CA GLU A 214 1.26 5.17 3.88
C GLU A 214 0.51 4.90 5.20
N ASN A 215 -0.19 3.77 5.33
CA ASN A 215 -0.78 3.36 6.60
C ASN A 215 0.31 3.16 7.65
N ALA A 216 1.38 2.45 7.31
CA ALA A 216 2.53 2.26 8.17
C ALA A 216 3.16 3.59 8.57
N TRP A 217 3.34 4.53 7.63
CA TRP A 217 3.81 5.89 7.91
C TRP A 217 2.96 6.59 8.98
N ARG A 218 1.65 6.55 8.81
CA ARG A 218 0.68 7.15 9.74
C ARG A 218 0.53 6.39 11.07
N THR A 219 1.09 5.19 11.15
CA THR A 219 0.99 4.30 12.32
C THR A 219 2.35 3.91 12.92
N GLY A 220 3.41 4.65 12.60
CA GLY A 220 4.68 4.59 13.33
C GLY A 220 5.94 4.51 12.49
N ALA A 221 5.85 4.24 11.20
CA ALA A 221 7.03 4.12 10.35
C ALA A 221 7.83 5.44 10.22
N GLN A 222 7.22 6.58 10.52
CA GLN A 222 7.92 7.87 10.69
C GLN A 222 9.09 7.82 11.69
N GLN A 223 8.97 6.96 12.71
CA GLN A 223 9.95 6.83 13.80
C GLN A 223 10.99 5.74 13.51
N LEU A 224 10.82 4.99 12.43
CA LEU A 224 11.75 3.96 12.01
C LEU A 224 12.95 4.57 11.31
N SER A 225 14.09 3.88 11.39
CA SER A 225 15.23 4.19 10.54
C SER A 225 14.88 3.95 9.07
N LEU A 226 15.60 4.59 8.14
CA LEU A 226 15.40 4.33 6.71
C LEU A 226 15.58 2.84 6.38
N ALA A 227 16.59 2.19 6.94
CA ALA A 227 16.83 0.75 6.73
C ALA A 227 15.66 -0.11 7.22
N ASP A 228 15.04 0.23 8.34
CA ASP A 228 13.85 -0.49 8.83
C ASP A 228 12.62 -0.27 7.93
N ARG A 229 12.48 0.94 7.35
CA ARG A 229 11.40 1.21 6.38
C ARG A 229 11.62 0.47 5.07
N GLU A 230 12.85 0.43 4.56
CA GLU A 230 13.21 -0.39 3.40
C GLU A 230 12.95 -1.87 3.68
N ALA A 231 13.31 -2.37 4.87
CA ALA A 231 12.99 -3.73 5.27
C ALA A 231 11.47 -3.97 5.32
N LEU A 232 10.67 -3.07 5.90
CA LEU A 232 9.20 -3.16 5.93
C LEU A 232 8.59 -3.17 4.53
N ALA A 233 9.14 -2.41 3.59
CA ALA A 233 8.65 -2.36 2.22
C ALA A 233 9.00 -3.60 1.39
N ASN A 234 9.97 -4.41 1.83
CA ASN A 234 10.39 -5.62 1.13
C ASN A 234 10.18 -6.89 1.97
N ASP A 235 9.48 -6.81 3.12
CA ASP A 235 9.21 -7.96 3.98
C ASP A 235 8.23 -8.94 3.30
N PRO A 236 8.60 -10.19 3.03
CA PRO A 236 7.69 -11.19 2.47
C PRO A 236 6.42 -11.40 3.31
N GLU A 237 6.46 -11.15 4.63
CA GLU A 237 5.30 -11.20 5.52
C GLU A 237 4.29 -10.08 5.23
N ASN A 238 4.76 -8.96 4.67
CA ASN A 238 3.93 -7.82 4.31
C ASN A 238 3.47 -7.85 2.85
N LEU A 239 3.90 -8.83 2.03
CA LEU A 239 3.73 -8.78 0.58
C LEU A 239 2.94 -9.97 0.04
N PHE A 240 2.01 -9.70 -0.87
CA PHE A 240 1.28 -10.71 -1.64
C PHE A 240 1.09 -10.28 -3.09
N ALA A 241 1.15 -11.23 -4.02
CA ALA A 241 0.64 -11.04 -5.37
C ALA A 241 -0.91 -11.01 -5.34
N VAL A 242 -1.50 -9.96 -5.90
CA VAL A 242 -2.95 -9.70 -5.84
C VAL A 242 -3.48 -9.16 -7.16
N ASP A 243 -4.80 -9.21 -7.35
CA ASP A 243 -5.43 -8.51 -8.46
C ASP A 243 -5.32 -6.99 -8.31
N GLY A 244 -4.93 -6.32 -9.40
CA GLY A 244 -4.63 -4.90 -9.42
C GLY A 244 -5.83 -4.00 -9.14
N HIS A 245 -7.04 -4.45 -9.47
CA HIS A 245 -8.27 -3.69 -9.21
C HIS A 245 -8.54 -3.57 -7.71
N SER A 246 -8.51 -4.69 -6.98
CA SER A 246 -8.67 -4.70 -5.52
C SER A 246 -7.59 -3.90 -4.82
N ASN A 247 -6.34 -3.99 -5.28
CA ASN A 247 -5.26 -3.16 -4.73
C ASN A 247 -5.50 -1.66 -4.94
N ALA A 248 -5.96 -1.26 -6.13
CA ALA A 248 -6.32 0.13 -6.42
C ALA A 248 -7.51 0.62 -5.61
N GLN A 249 -8.47 -0.25 -5.26
CA GLN A 249 -9.56 0.08 -4.34
C GLN A 249 -9.06 0.25 -2.89
N LYS A 250 -8.22 -0.69 -2.42
CA LYS A 250 -7.64 -0.69 -1.07
C LYS A 250 -6.87 0.59 -0.78
N ARG A 251 -6.05 1.06 -1.72
CA ARG A 251 -5.15 2.22 -1.54
C ARG A 251 -4.34 2.07 -0.24
N SER A 252 -4.43 3.06 0.63
CA SER A 252 -3.80 3.12 1.96
C SER A 252 -4.75 2.77 3.10
N GLY A 253 -5.86 2.09 2.79
CA GLY A 253 -6.87 1.66 3.75
C GLY A 253 -6.31 0.67 4.78
N ASP A 254 -6.84 0.75 6.00
CA ASP A 254 -6.65 -0.28 7.02
C ASP A 254 -7.83 -1.26 7.04
N ALA A 255 -7.76 -2.26 7.92
CA ALA A 255 -8.81 -3.25 8.14
C ALA A 255 -10.19 -2.68 8.52
N ALA A 256 -10.26 -1.43 9.00
CA ALA A 256 -11.55 -0.78 9.30
C ALA A 256 -12.23 -0.24 8.02
N THR A 257 -11.42 0.15 7.04
CA THR A 257 -11.89 0.83 5.81
C THR A 257 -11.96 -0.10 4.60
N TRP A 258 -11.19 -1.19 4.59
CA TRP A 258 -11.15 -2.12 3.48
C TRP A 258 -10.76 -3.52 3.96
N LEU A 259 -11.45 -4.54 3.42
CA LEU A 259 -11.14 -5.95 3.62
C LEU A 259 -11.25 -6.68 2.28
N PRO A 260 -10.49 -7.77 2.08
CA PRO A 260 -10.65 -8.68 0.94
C PRO A 260 -12.11 -9.09 0.72
N ALA A 261 -12.57 -9.12 -0.53
CA ALA A 261 -13.89 -9.63 -0.88
C ALA A 261 -13.98 -11.14 -0.66
N ASN A 262 -12.88 -11.86 -0.92
CA ASN A 262 -12.71 -13.25 -0.54
C ASN A 262 -12.64 -13.40 0.98
N THR A 263 -13.73 -13.84 1.60
CA THR A 263 -13.83 -13.97 3.05
C THR A 263 -12.90 -15.04 3.61
N ALA A 264 -12.60 -16.09 2.86
CA ALA A 264 -11.70 -17.16 3.28
C ALA A 264 -10.27 -16.67 3.53
N PHE A 265 -9.85 -15.58 2.88
CA PHE A 265 -8.52 -15.00 3.06
C PHE A 265 -8.44 -13.99 4.22
N ARG A 266 -9.57 -13.61 4.84
CA ARG A 266 -9.58 -12.52 5.83
C ARG A 266 -8.82 -12.85 7.11
N CYS A 267 -8.80 -14.12 7.56
CA CYS A 267 -8.00 -14.53 8.72
C CYS A 267 -6.51 -14.28 8.45
N THR A 268 -5.98 -14.86 7.36
CA THR A 268 -4.61 -14.65 6.91
C THR A 268 -4.29 -13.17 6.73
N TYR A 269 -5.16 -12.40 6.07
CA TYR A 269 -4.96 -10.96 5.87
C TYR A 269 -4.76 -10.20 7.19
N ILE A 270 -5.55 -10.50 8.22
CA ILE A 270 -5.44 -9.83 9.53
C ILE A 270 -4.26 -10.36 10.34
N GLU A 271 -3.99 -11.66 10.31
CA GLU A 271 -2.82 -12.27 10.95
C GLU A 271 -1.52 -11.63 10.46
N HIS A 272 -1.35 -11.52 9.14
CA HIS A 272 -0.20 -10.85 8.54
C HIS A 272 -0.11 -9.37 8.94
N GLN A 273 -1.23 -8.62 8.95
CA GLN A 273 -1.20 -7.22 9.39
C GLN A 273 -0.75 -7.08 10.85
N VAL A 274 -1.24 -7.95 11.73
CA VAL A 274 -0.85 -7.94 13.14
C VAL A 274 0.63 -8.30 13.29
N ALA A 275 1.10 -9.33 12.60
CA ALA A 275 2.50 -9.76 12.62
C ALA A 275 3.44 -8.63 12.15
N VAL A 276 3.12 -8.00 11.02
CA VAL A 276 3.89 -6.87 10.47
C VAL A 276 3.87 -5.68 11.44
N LYS A 277 2.70 -5.27 11.94
CA LYS A 277 2.62 -4.15 12.88
C LYS A 277 3.39 -4.43 14.17
N SER A 278 3.36 -5.67 14.67
CA SER A 278 4.14 -6.10 15.82
C SER A 278 5.64 -6.04 15.55
N ARG A 279 6.10 -6.63 14.44
CA ARG A 279 7.53 -6.68 14.05
C ARG A 279 8.13 -5.29 13.93
N TYR A 280 7.42 -4.37 13.27
CA TYR A 280 7.90 -3.02 13.00
C TYR A 280 7.50 -1.99 14.06
N ARG A 281 6.98 -2.45 15.21
CA ARG A 281 6.58 -1.60 16.34
C ARG A 281 5.61 -0.48 15.93
N LEU A 282 4.73 -0.78 14.99
CA LEU A 282 3.65 0.10 14.55
C LEU A 282 2.49 0.02 15.57
N TRP A 283 1.57 0.97 15.51
CA TRP A 283 0.33 0.94 16.28
C TRP A 283 -0.88 0.66 15.39
N VAL A 284 -2.01 0.39 16.03
CA VAL A 284 -3.32 0.26 15.38
C VAL A 284 -4.22 1.42 15.76
N ALA A 285 -5.04 1.86 14.81
CA ALA A 285 -6.12 2.79 15.13
C ALA A 285 -7.24 2.07 15.91
N PRO A 286 -8.03 2.75 16.77
CA PRO A 286 -9.11 2.10 17.51
C PRO A 286 -10.08 1.31 16.62
N ALA A 287 -10.58 1.92 15.53
CA ALA A 287 -11.48 1.26 14.60
C ALA A 287 -10.82 0.10 13.83
N GLU A 288 -9.52 0.22 13.52
CA GLU A 288 -8.73 -0.84 12.89
C GLU A 288 -8.59 -2.04 13.82
N ARG A 289 -8.22 -1.81 15.08
CA ARG A 289 -8.12 -2.86 16.10
C ARG A 289 -9.45 -3.58 16.28
N ASP A 290 -10.55 -2.84 16.36
CA ASP A 290 -11.88 -3.42 16.56
C ASP A 290 -12.32 -4.27 15.35
N ALA A 291 -11.96 -3.83 14.13
CA ALA A 291 -12.18 -4.61 12.91
C ALA A 291 -11.32 -5.88 12.87
N MET A 292 -10.02 -5.77 13.19
CA MET A 292 -9.09 -6.91 13.28
C MET A 292 -9.59 -7.94 14.28
N LEU A 293 -9.97 -7.51 15.49
CA LEU A 293 -10.47 -8.40 16.53
C LEU A 293 -11.77 -9.12 16.11
N ARG A 294 -12.68 -8.42 15.43
CA ARG A 294 -13.93 -9.03 14.93
C ARG A 294 -13.64 -10.17 13.95
N ILE A 295 -12.70 -9.97 13.02
CA ILE A 295 -12.29 -11.01 12.07
C ILE A 295 -11.62 -12.16 12.81
N LEU A 296 -10.65 -11.88 13.69
CA LEU A 296 -9.92 -12.91 14.44
C LEU A 296 -10.78 -13.73 15.42
N ASN A 297 -11.97 -13.25 15.79
CA ASN A 297 -12.93 -14.03 16.59
C ASN A 297 -13.78 -14.99 15.75
N GLY A 298 -13.83 -14.77 14.42
CA GLY A 298 -14.46 -15.68 13.46
C GLY A 298 -13.47 -16.64 12.80
N CYS A 299 -12.19 -16.51 13.16
CA CYS A 299 -11.14 -17.50 13.00
C CYS A 299 -11.08 -18.31 14.32
#